data_AF-A0A925FIZ7-F1
#
_entry.id   AF-A0A925FIZ7-F1
#
_cell.length_a   1.000
_cell.length_b   1.000
_cell.length_c   1.000
_cell.angle_alpha   90.00
_cell.angle_beta   90.00
_cell.angle_gamma   90.00
#
_symmetry.space_group_name_H-M   'P 1'
#
loop_
_entity.id
_entity.type
_entity.pdbx_description
1 polymer ?
#
loop_
_entity_poly.entity_id
_entity_poly.type
_entity_poly.pdbx_seq_one_letter_code
_entity_poly.pdbx_strand_id
1 'polypeptide(L)'
;MRLTFLQTSREWTGGSRVFATVAHALATRGHETSIVGPEGSDVVRIARKSQARVFELPATRRTGRDASHFVQCLAEFPADTVFLHGDYAHLVAATALAKVGKGMLVRRLGAGEVLEPTRRTRQAEKAWPVRYLYTTETPPTGHAAPSGTTSLRADLGVPVPEQVPAVASDGYGLLACIASHEALRRATNVLRAGALLARQHPGLRLRVIGSAAGDP
;
A
#
# COMPACT_ATOMS: atom_id res chain seq x y z
N MET A 1 1.10 -20.04 8.68
CA MET A 1 2.04 -19.33 7.77
C MET A 1 2.35 -17.97 8.35
N ARG A 2 3.58 -17.51 8.14
CA ARG A 2 4.11 -16.20 8.55
C ARG A 2 4.17 -15.26 7.35
N LEU A 3 3.45 -14.15 7.41
CA LEU A 3 3.36 -13.20 6.31
C LEU A 3 3.82 -11.82 6.74
N THR A 4 4.61 -11.17 5.90
CA THR A 4 5.16 -9.85 6.17
C THR A 4 4.72 -8.85 5.10
N PHE A 5 4.19 -7.71 5.52
CA PHE A 5 3.76 -6.63 4.64
C PHE A 5 4.76 -5.48 4.73
N LEU A 6 5.61 -5.35 3.71
CA LEU A 6 6.62 -4.31 3.63
C LEU A 6 6.04 -3.04 3.00
N GLN A 7 6.05 -1.96 3.79
CA GLN A 7 5.80 -0.60 3.35
C GLN A 7 7.08 0.23 3.49
N THR A 8 7.47 0.91 2.42
CA THR A 8 8.62 1.84 2.46
C THR A 8 8.17 3.30 2.37
N SER A 9 6.88 3.55 2.16
CA SER A 9 6.31 4.91 2.20
C SER A 9 6.09 5.34 3.64
N ARG A 10 6.35 6.63 3.92
CA ARG A 10 6.01 7.25 5.21
C ARG A 10 4.51 7.59 5.29
N GLU A 11 3.85 7.72 4.15
CA GLU A 11 2.47 8.17 4.02
C GLU A 11 1.47 7.02 4.15
N TRP A 12 0.28 7.33 4.68
CA TRP A 12 -0.86 6.42 4.70
C TRP A 12 -1.60 6.40 3.36
N THR A 13 -1.18 5.51 2.46
CA THR A 13 -1.74 5.38 1.11
C THR A 13 -2.81 4.28 1.02
N GLY A 14 -3.50 4.20 -0.13
CA GLY A 14 -4.37 3.05 -0.43
C GLY A 14 -3.61 1.71 -0.43
N GLY A 15 -2.31 1.72 -0.77
CA GLY A 15 -1.42 0.58 -0.63
C GLY A 15 -1.33 0.09 0.82
N SER A 16 -1.00 1.02 1.73
CA SER A 16 -0.86 0.77 3.16
C SER A 16 -2.15 0.27 3.79
N ARG A 17 -3.30 0.86 3.41
CA ARG A 17 -4.63 0.44 3.89
C ARG A 17 -4.96 -1.00 3.53
N VAL A 18 -4.72 -1.38 2.27
CA VAL A 18 -4.96 -2.76 1.83
C VAL A 18 -4.07 -3.73 2.59
N PHE A 19 -2.79 -3.42 2.78
CA PHE A 19 -1.90 -4.30 3.56
C PHE A 19 -2.32 -4.43 5.01
N ALA A 20 -2.68 -3.34 5.68
CA ALA A 20 -3.20 -3.41 7.05
C ALA A 20 -4.49 -4.25 7.14
N THR A 21 -5.41 -4.06 6.18
CA THR A 21 -6.68 -4.81 6.12
C THR A 21 -6.44 -6.30 5.91
N VAL A 22 -5.58 -6.67 4.94
CA VAL A 22 -5.26 -8.06 4.63
C VAL A 22 -4.46 -8.71 5.76
N ALA A 23 -3.51 -7.99 6.35
CA ALA A 23 -2.74 -8.48 7.51
C ALA A 23 -3.66 -8.82 8.68
N HIS A 24 -4.63 -7.96 8.97
CA HIS A 24 -5.63 -8.22 10.00
C HIS A 24 -6.52 -9.41 9.64
N ALA A 25 -7.06 -9.45 8.43
CA ALA A 25 -7.94 -10.53 7.97
C ALA A 25 -7.24 -11.91 7.92
N LEU A 26 -5.92 -11.95 7.70
CA LEU A 26 -5.14 -13.18 7.79
C LEU A 26 -4.83 -13.54 9.24
N ALA A 27 -4.56 -12.56 10.10
CA ALA A 27 -4.37 -12.79 11.53
C ALA A 27 -5.61 -13.43 12.18
N THR A 28 -6.81 -12.93 11.85
CA THR A 28 -8.07 -13.51 12.34
C THR A 28 -8.33 -14.93 11.85
N ARG A 29 -7.66 -15.35 10.77
CA ARG A 29 -7.68 -16.73 10.24
C ARG A 29 -6.55 -17.61 10.80
N GLY A 30 -5.81 -17.15 11.82
CA GLY A 30 -4.76 -17.91 12.48
C GLY A 30 -3.39 -17.84 11.80
N HIS A 31 -3.19 -16.95 10.83
CA HIS A 31 -1.86 -16.70 10.28
C HIS A 31 -1.08 -15.70 11.15
N GLU A 32 0.23 -15.89 11.28
CA GLU A 32 1.07 -14.89 11.93
C GLU A 32 1.39 -13.77 10.93
N THR A 33 1.09 -12.52 11.25
CA THR A 33 1.35 -11.38 10.35
C THR A 33 2.25 -10.34 10.99
N SER A 34 3.10 -9.74 10.15
CA SER A 34 3.90 -8.57 10.52
C SER A 34 3.79 -7.45 9.49
N ILE A 35 3.89 -6.21 9.95
CA ILE A 35 3.94 -5.01 9.11
C ILE A 35 5.30 -4.36 9.35
N VAL A 36 6.00 -4.06 8.26
CA VAL A 36 7.30 -3.36 8.30
C VAL A 36 7.12 -2.00 7.65
N GLY A 37 7.50 -0.94 8.34
CA GLY A 37 7.31 0.44 7.87
C GLY A 37 8.43 1.37 8.33
N PRO A 38 8.60 2.56 7.73
CA PRO A 38 9.58 3.52 8.21
C PRO A 38 9.25 4.00 9.62
N GLU A 39 10.28 4.21 10.44
CA GLU A 39 10.16 4.77 11.79
C GLU A 39 9.42 6.11 11.77
N GLY A 40 8.47 6.25 12.70
CA GLY A 40 7.62 7.43 12.84
C GLY A 40 6.64 7.65 11.67
N SER A 41 6.44 6.66 10.80
CA SER A 41 5.44 6.75 9.73
C SER A 41 4.01 6.52 10.24
N ASP A 42 3.03 7.05 9.51
CA ASP A 42 1.62 6.77 9.78
C ASP A 42 1.30 5.27 9.65
N VAL A 43 1.99 4.58 8.75
CA VAL A 43 1.86 3.13 8.58
C VAL A 43 2.16 2.40 9.88
N VAL A 44 3.31 2.70 10.50
CA VAL A 44 3.71 2.08 11.77
C VAL A 44 2.78 2.48 12.91
N ARG A 45 2.42 3.76 13.00
CA ARG A 45 1.51 4.26 14.04
C ARG A 45 0.14 3.58 14.00
N ILE A 46 -0.43 3.39 12.80
CA ILE A 46 -1.70 2.71 12.62
C ILE A 46 -1.55 1.20 12.81
N ALA A 47 -0.49 0.60 12.27
CA ALA A 47 -0.22 -0.83 12.42
C ALA A 47 -0.05 -1.26 13.88
N ARG A 48 0.53 -0.41 14.74
CA ARG A 48 0.65 -0.68 16.19
C ARG A 48 -0.69 -0.82 16.91
N LYS A 49 -1.77 -0.27 16.34
CA LYS A 49 -3.13 -0.45 16.86
C LYS A 49 -3.78 -1.76 16.37
N SER A 50 -3.11 -2.50 15.49
CA SER A 50 -3.56 -3.79 14.98
C SER A 50 -2.94 -4.95 15.77
N GLN A 51 -3.46 -6.16 15.56
CA GLN A 51 -2.91 -7.40 16.13
C GLN A 51 -1.62 -7.89 15.44
N ALA A 52 -1.14 -7.21 14.39
CA ALA A 52 0.07 -7.60 13.68
C ALA A 52 1.34 -7.17 14.43
N ARG A 53 2.41 -7.96 14.33
CA ARG A 53 3.73 -7.52 14.80
C ARG A 53 4.22 -6.36 13.94
N VAL A 54 4.90 -5.38 14.54
CA VAL A 54 5.37 -4.20 13.81
C VAL A 54 6.87 -4.08 13.93
N PHE A 55 7.54 -3.98 12.79
CA PHE A 55 8.97 -3.67 12.72
C PHE A 55 9.20 -2.34 12.02
N GLU A 56 10.23 -1.62 12.47
CA GLU A 56 10.57 -0.32 11.93
C GLU A 56 11.82 -0.41 11.06
N LEU A 57 11.76 0.24 9.90
CA LEU A 57 12.93 0.57 9.10
C LEU A 57 13.42 1.97 9.47
N PRO A 58 14.72 2.26 9.30
CA PRO A 58 15.24 3.60 9.52
C PRO A 58 14.45 4.67 8.76
N ALA A 59 14.28 5.85 9.36
CA ALA A 59 13.57 6.95 8.71
C ALA A 59 14.17 7.38 7.35
N THR A 60 15.48 7.16 7.17
CA THR A 60 16.21 7.46 5.94
C THR A 60 16.05 6.37 4.89
N ARG A 61 15.50 6.68 3.72
CA ARG A 61 15.43 5.73 2.58
C ARG A 61 16.81 5.48 1.97
N ARG A 62 17.45 4.37 2.36
CA ARG A 62 18.69 3.89 1.71
C ARG A 62 18.62 2.38 1.50
N THR A 63 18.61 1.94 0.24
CA THR A 63 18.35 0.54 -0.12
C THR A 63 19.20 -0.46 0.68
N GLY A 64 20.51 -0.25 0.77
CA GLY A 64 21.40 -1.16 1.49
C GLY A 64 21.15 -1.19 3.00
N ARG A 65 20.81 -0.03 3.59
CA ARG A 65 20.50 0.08 5.02
C ARG A 65 19.15 -0.58 5.31
N ASP A 66 18.12 -0.21 4.55
CA ASP A 66 16.77 -0.74 4.68
C ASP A 66 16.75 -2.26 4.47
N ALA A 67 17.50 -2.77 3.49
CA ALA A 67 17.62 -4.22 3.27
C ALA A 67 18.32 -4.92 4.45
N SER A 68 19.36 -4.31 5.03
CA SER A 68 20.07 -4.90 6.18
C SER A 68 19.21 -4.92 7.44
N HIS A 69 18.44 -3.85 7.70
CA HIS A 69 17.44 -3.85 8.76
C HIS A 69 16.33 -4.87 8.48
N PHE A 70 15.88 -4.98 7.23
CA PHE A 70 14.86 -5.96 6.86
C PHE A 70 15.35 -7.40 7.03
N VAL A 71 16.64 -7.68 6.80
CA VAL A 71 17.26 -8.97 7.17
C VAL A 71 17.14 -9.25 8.67
N GLN A 72 17.38 -8.25 9.53
CA GLN A 72 17.21 -8.41 10.98
C GLN A 72 15.74 -8.68 11.34
N CYS A 73 14.80 -7.97 10.72
CA CYS A 73 13.36 -8.24 10.88
C CYS A 73 13.01 -9.67 10.48
N LEU A 74 13.57 -10.19 9.37
CA LEU A 74 13.35 -11.55 8.90
C LEU A 74 14.05 -12.61 9.77
N ALA A 75 15.10 -12.24 10.51
CA ALA A 75 15.72 -13.13 11.49
C ALA A 75 14.83 -13.30 12.74
N GLU A 76 14.25 -12.20 13.22
CA GLU A 76 13.32 -12.22 14.36
C GLU A 76 11.95 -12.79 14.00
N PHE A 77 11.47 -12.50 12.78
CA PHE A 77 10.22 -13.01 12.23
C PHE A 77 10.45 -13.62 10.84
N PRO A 78 10.85 -14.91 10.78
CA PRO A 78 11.09 -15.62 9.52
C PRO A 78 9.79 -15.75 8.72
N ALA A 79 9.61 -14.86 7.74
CA ALA A 79 8.41 -14.80 6.92
C ALA A 79 8.46 -15.87 5.81
N ASP A 80 7.35 -16.60 5.64
CA ASP A 80 7.15 -17.48 4.50
C ASP A 80 6.90 -16.67 3.23
N THR A 81 6.21 -15.53 3.36
CA THR A 81 5.84 -14.66 2.23
C THR A 81 5.95 -13.18 2.61
N VAL A 82 6.57 -12.40 1.73
CA VAL A 82 6.70 -10.95 1.84
C VAL A 82 5.86 -10.28 0.75
N PHE A 83 4.87 -9.50 1.16
CA PHE A 83 4.08 -8.64 0.29
C PHE A 83 4.64 -7.23 0.26
N LEU A 84 4.72 -6.63 -0.92
CA LEU A 84 5.22 -5.26 -1.09
C LEU A 84 4.50 -4.52 -2.21
N HIS A 85 4.71 -3.20 -2.23
CA HIS A 85 4.21 -2.32 -3.26
C HIS A 85 5.28 -1.28 -3.66
N GLY A 86 5.41 -1.06 -4.97
CA GLY A 86 6.38 -0.12 -5.56
C GLY A 86 7.81 -0.66 -5.73
N ASP A 87 8.54 -0.05 -6.66
CA ASP A 87 9.88 -0.47 -7.10
C ASP A 87 10.95 -0.41 -6.01
N TYR A 88 10.87 0.60 -5.14
CA TYR A 88 11.85 0.77 -4.07
C TYR A 88 11.75 -0.36 -3.04
N ALA A 89 10.52 -0.66 -2.59
CA ALA A 89 10.26 -1.79 -1.70
C ALA A 89 10.67 -3.12 -2.35
N HIS A 90 10.42 -3.26 -3.65
CA HIS A 90 10.80 -4.44 -4.43
C HIS A 90 12.31 -4.71 -4.33
N LEU A 91 13.13 -3.69 -4.58
CA LEU A 91 14.59 -3.83 -4.51
C LEU A 91 15.09 -4.11 -3.09
N VAL A 92 14.52 -3.45 -2.08
CA VAL A 92 14.88 -3.69 -0.66
C VAL A 92 14.57 -5.13 -0.26
N ALA A 93 13.36 -5.61 -0.53
CA ALA A 93 12.93 -6.96 -0.17
C ALA A 93 13.70 -8.03 -0.93
N ALA A 94 13.89 -7.87 -2.25
CA ALA A 94 14.64 -8.83 -3.04
C ALA A 94 16.10 -8.94 -2.57
N THR A 95 16.74 -7.81 -2.25
CA THR A 95 18.11 -7.79 -1.69
C THR A 95 18.17 -8.48 -0.32
N ALA A 96 17.18 -8.26 0.54
CA ALA A 96 17.13 -8.91 1.85
C ALA A 96 16.89 -10.41 1.74
N LEU A 97 15.93 -10.84 0.91
CA LEU A 97 15.63 -12.26 0.70
C LEU A 97 16.80 -13.00 0.04
N ALA A 98 17.52 -12.36 -0.88
CA ALA A 98 18.74 -12.92 -1.46
C ALA A 98 19.83 -13.20 -0.40
N LYS A 99 19.92 -12.35 0.63
CA LYS A 99 20.85 -12.56 1.76
C LYS A 99 20.36 -13.64 2.73
N VAL A 100 19.06 -13.71 2.99
CA VAL A 100 18.47 -14.68 3.92
C VAL A 100 18.36 -16.08 3.27
N GLY A 101 18.22 -16.14 1.95
CA GLY A 101 18.19 -17.39 1.16
C GLY A 101 16.86 -18.15 1.20
N LYS A 102 15.78 -17.57 1.75
CA LYS A 102 14.44 -18.19 1.81
C LYS A 102 13.31 -17.17 1.79
N GLY A 103 12.11 -17.63 1.46
CA GLY A 103 10.87 -16.85 1.47
C GLY A 103 10.35 -16.51 0.07
N MET A 104 9.04 -16.32 -0.04
CA MET A 104 8.39 -15.93 -1.29
C MET A 104 8.20 -14.41 -1.36
N LEU A 105 8.48 -13.80 -2.51
CA LEU A 105 8.27 -12.38 -2.74
C LEU A 105 7.03 -12.15 -3.61
N VAL A 106 6.10 -11.34 -3.11
CA VAL A 106 4.87 -10.98 -3.83
C VAL A 106 4.77 -9.46 -3.96
N ARG A 107 4.80 -8.96 -5.18
CA ARG A 107 4.58 -7.54 -5.48
C ARG A 107 3.14 -7.32 -5.90
N ARG A 108 2.42 -6.51 -5.11
CA ARG A 108 1.07 -6.04 -5.48
C ARG A 108 1.17 -4.87 -6.45
N LEU A 109 0.39 -4.95 -7.51
CA LEU A 109 0.09 -3.85 -8.42
C LEU A 109 -1.31 -3.30 -8.12
N GLY A 110 -1.40 -1.99 -7.93
CA GLY A 110 -2.67 -1.30 -7.72
C GLY A 110 -3.54 -1.25 -8.98
N ALA A 111 -4.82 -0.90 -8.80
CA ALA A 111 -5.74 -0.78 -9.93
C ALA A 111 -5.28 0.37 -10.85
N GLY A 112 -5.07 0.05 -12.14
CA GLY A 112 -4.54 0.99 -13.12
C GLY A 112 -3.04 1.30 -12.96
N GLU A 113 -2.32 0.62 -12.07
CA GLU A 113 -0.86 0.75 -11.98
C GLU A 113 -0.19 0.07 -13.18
N VAL A 114 0.71 0.81 -13.81
CA VAL A 114 1.54 0.33 -14.91
C VAL A 114 2.84 -0.19 -14.31
N LEU A 115 3.11 -1.49 -14.44
CA LEU A 115 4.43 -2.06 -14.16
C LEU A 115 5.41 -1.64 -15.26
N GLU A 116 6.11 -0.54 -15.04
CA GLU A 116 7.20 -0.12 -15.91
C GLU A 116 8.51 -0.85 -15.55
N PRO A 117 9.27 -1.36 -16.53
CA PRO A 117 10.53 -2.05 -16.29
C PRO A 117 11.65 -1.04 -15.97
N THR A 118 11.59 -0.45 -14.77
CA THR A 118 12.61 0.47 -14.28
C THR A 118 13.91 -0.26 -13.95
N ARG A 119 15.02 0.48 -13.88
CA ARG A 119 16.34 -0.08 -13.50
C ARG A 119 16.28 -0.82 -12.15
N ARG A 120 15.50 -0.30 -11.19
CA ARG A 120 15.33 -0.91 -9.86
C ARG A 120 14.55 -2.21 -9.94
N THR A 121 13.45 -2.23 -10.69
CA THR A 121 12.65 -3.45 -10.88
C THR A 121 13.49 -4.55 -11.52
N ARG A 122 14.26 -4.25 -12.58
CA ARG A 122 15.15 -5.22 -13.22
C ARG A 122 16.24 -5.74 -12.27
N GLN A 123 16.78 -4.89 -11.41
CA GLN A 123 17.77 -5.31 -10.40
C GLN A 123 17.13 -6.22 -9.34
N ALA A 124 15.91 -5.88 -8.89
CA ALA A 124 15.18 -6.67 -7.91
C ALA A 124 14.85 -8.08 -8.45
N GLU A 125 14.36 -8.17 -9.69
CA GLU A 125 14.03 -9.44 -10.36
C GLU A 125 15.25 -10.33 -10.56
N LYS A 126 16.42 -9.74 -10.78
CA LYS A 126 17.70 -10.48 -10.84
C LYS A 126 18.14 -10.99 -9.46
N ALA A 127 17.82 -10.27 -8.40
CA ALA A 127 18.24 -10.61 -7.05
C ALA A 127 17.35 -11.69 -6.42
N TRP A 128 16.04 -11.67 -6.67
CA TRP A 128 15.11 -12.65 -6.13
C TRP A 128 13.87 -12.82 -7.03
N PRO A 129 13.37 -14.05 -7.24
CA PRO A 129 12.14 -14.28 -7.99
C PRO A 129 10.94 -13.59 -7.32
N VAL A 130 10.12 -12.91 -8.12
CA VAL A 130 8.93 -12.19 -7.66
C VAL A 130 7.67 -12.75 -8.30
N ARG A 131 6.58 -12.82 -7.53
CA ARG A 131 5.22 -13.06 -8.05
C ARG A 131 4.45 -11.76 -8.07
N TYR A 132 3.73 -11.51 -9.16
CA TYR A 132 2.93 -10.30 -9.30
C TYR A 132 1.48 -10.57 -8.91
N LEU A 133 0.93 -9.74 -8.02
CA LEU A 133 -0.47 -9.78 -7.60
C LEU A 133 -1.22 -8.60 -8.22
N TYR A 134 -2.11 -8.89 -9.15
CA TYR A 134 -2.91 -7.90 -9.88
C TYR A 134 -4.27 -7.71 -9.20
N THR A 135 -4.72 -6.45 -9.14
CA THR A 135 -6.06 -6.09 -8.63
C THR A 135 -7.10 -5.83 -9.71
N THR A 136 -6.75 -5.97 -10.99
CA THR A 136 -7.66 -5.80 -12.14
C THR A 136 -7.93 -7.14 -12.82
N GLU A 137 -9.09 -7.27 -13.46
CA GLU A 137 -9.51 -8.52 -14.11
C GLU A 137 -8.60 -8.93 -15.27
N THR A 138 -8.12 -7.94 -16.00
CA THR A 138 -7.14 -8.08 -17.07
C THR A 138 -5.81 -7.49 -16.62
N PRO A 139 -4.66 -8.16 -16.90
CA PRO A 139 -3.37 -7.49 -16.86
C PRO A 139 -3.45 -6.25 -17.75
N PRO A 140 -2.95 -5.08 -17.32
CA PRO A 140 -3.07 -3.89 -18.14
C PRO A 140 -2.41 -4.12 -19.51
N THR A 141 -2.93 -3.49 -20.56
CA THR A 141 -2.46 -3.69 -21.93
C THR A 141 -0.98 -3.29 -22.06
N GLY A 142 -0.14 -4.13 -22.69
CA GLY A 142 1.31 -3.92 -22.76
C GLY A 142 2.09 -4.51 -21.58
N HIS A 143 1.42 -5.12 -20.60
CA HIS A 143 2.05 -5.83 -19.49
C HIS A 143 2.14 -7.33 -19.75
N ALA A 144 3.23 -7.75 -20.40
CA ALA A 144 3.70 -9.10 -20.19
C ALA A 144 4.35 -9.13 -18.79
N ALA A 145 3.82 -9.97 -17.89
CA ALA A 145 4.60 -10.33 -16.71
C ALA A 145 5.98 -10.81 -17.19
N PRO A 146 7.09 -10.41 -16.54
CA PRO A 146 8.42 -10.85 -16.95
C PRO A 146 8.45 -12.37 -17.15
N SER A 147 9.09 -12.83 -18.22
CA SER A 147 9.13 -14.25 -18.59
C SER A 147 9.48 -15.13 -17.39
N GLY A 148 8.63 -16.12 -17.09
CA GLY A 148 8.83 -17.05 -15.98
C GLY A 148 8.22 -16.63 -14.63
N THR A 149 7.49 -15.52 -14.55
CA THR A 149 6.74 -15.15 -13.33
C THR A 149 5.28 -15.62 -13.38
N THR A 150 4.81 -16.23 -12.30
CA THR A 150 3.39 -16.59 -12.14
C THR A 150 2.61 -15.37 -11.67
N SER A 151 1.63 -14.95 -12.46
CA SER A 151 0.68 -13.91 -12.07
C SER A 151 -0.39 -14.50 -11.14
N LEU A 152 -0.71 -13.75 -10.09
CA LEU A 152 -1.80 -14.03 -9.16
C LEU A 152 -2.83 -12.90 -9.29
N ARG A 153 -4.11 -13.24 -9.15
CA ARG A 153 -5.21 -12.28 -9.16
C ARG A 153 -5.84 -12.24 -7.78
N ALA A 154 -6.15 -11.03 -7.30
CA ALA A 154 -7.04 -10.81 -6.18
C ALA A 154 -7.97 -9.65 -6.51
N ASP A 155 -9.27 -9.88 -6.37
CA ASP A 155 -10.25 -8.83 -6.65
C ASP A 155 -10.13 -7.66 -5.66
N LEU A 156 -10.60 -6.49 -6.08
CA LEU A 156 -10.59 -5.29 -5.26
C LEU A 156 -11.54 -5.47 -4.06
N GLY A 157 -10.98 -5.78 -2.89
CA GLY A 157 -11.74 -5.79 -1.64
C GLY A 157 -11.90 -4.39 -1.07
N VAL A 158 -13.14 -3.96 -0.87
CA VAL A 158 -13.46 -2.80 -0.02
C VAL A 158 -13.88 -3.34 1.35
N PRO A 159 -13.22 -2.96 2.45
CA PRO A 159 -13.69 -3.33 3.77
C PRO A 159 -15.08 -2.72 3.97
N VAL A 160 -16.10 -3.56 4.06
CA VAL A 160 -17.45 -3.14 4.41
C VAL A 160 -17.48 -3.00 5.92
N PRO A 161 -17.65 -1.78 6.47
CA PRO A 161 -17.80 -1.64 7.92
C PRO A 161 -19.07 -2.37 8.35
N GLU A 162 -19.02 -3.09 9.48
CA GLU A 162 -20.17 -3.81 10.06
C GLU A 162 -21.39 -2.90 10.27
N GLN A 163 -21.14 -1.61 10.47
CA GLN A 163 -22.15 -0.56 10.44
C GLN A 163 -21.73 0.50 9.44
N VAL A 164 -22.50 0.64 8.36
CA VAL A 164 -22.50 1.88 7.58
C VAL A 164 -23.24 2.89 8.43
N PRO A 165 -22.59 3.92 8.99
CA PRO A 165 -23.31 4.94 9.74
C PRO A 165 -24.35 5.55 8.79
N ALA A 166 -25.61 5.58 9.24
CA ALA A 166 -26.66 6.25 8.49
C ALA A 166 -26.22 7.69 8.24
N VAL A 167 -25.95 8.01 6.98
CA VAL A 167 -25.62 9.38 6.60
C VAL A 167 -26.91 10.17 6.78
N ALA A 168 -26.96 11.04 7.80
CA ALA A 168 -28.01 12.03 7.91
C ALA A 168 -28.00 12.84 6.61
N SER A 169 -29.02 12.62 5.78
CA SER A 169 -29.24 13.43 4.59
C SER A 169 -29.81 14.76 5.07
N ASP A 170 -28.93 15.72 5.35
CA ASP A 170 -29.31 17.08 5.74
C ASP A 170 -29.95 17.87 4.56
N GLY A 171 -30.41 17.19 3.49
CA GLY A 171 -30.93 17.80 2.27
C GLY A 171 -29.87 18.48 1.39
N TYR A 172 -28.61 18.45 1.81
CA TYR A 172 -27.47 19.04 1.12
C TYR A 172 -26.66 17.99 0.35
N GLY A 173 -26.36 18.26 -0.92
CA GLY A 173 -25.47 17.41 -1.71
C GLY A 173 -24.03 17.51 -1.18
N LEU A 174 -23.44 16.41 -0.74
CA LEU A 174 -22.05 16.36 -0.30
C LEU A 174 -21.17 15.74 -1.40
N LEU A 175 -20.22 16.52 -1.91
CA LEU A 175 -19.11 16.01 -2.71
C LEU A 175 -17.96 15.66 -1.76
N ALA A 176 -17.53 14.40 -1.75
CA ALA A 176 -16.36 13.96 -1.01
C ALA A 176 -15.19 13.75 -1.98
N CYS A 177 -14.09 14.50 -1.79
CA CYS A 177 -12.87 14.34 -2.56
C CYS A 177 -11.81 13.67 -1.68
N ILE A 178 -11.52 12.38 -1.94
CA ILE A 178 -10.47 11.67 -1.21
C ILE A 178 -9.14 11.86 -1.95
N ALA A 179 -8.17 12.53 -1.32
CA ALA A 179 -6.88 12.84 -1.94
C ALA A 179 -5.69 12.44 -1.06
N SER A 180 -4.69 11.79 -1.65
CA SER A 180 -3.34 11.70 -1.07
C SER A 180 -2.56 13.00 -1.29
N HIS A 181 -1.42 13.16 -0.62
CA HIS A 181 -0.55 14.33 -0.79
C HIS A 181 -0.11 14.52 -2.26
N GLU A 182 0.21 13.42 -2.95
CA GLU A 182 0.51 13.43 -4.40
C GLU A 182 -0.70 13.75 -5.30
N ALA A 183 -1.91 13.41 -4.85
CA ALA A 183 -3.15 13.70 -5.57
C ALA A 183 -3.73 15.09 -5.27
N LEU A 184 -3.19 15.81 -4.28
CA LEU A 184 -3.69 17.13 -3.89
C LEU A 184 -3.66 18.14 -5.05
N ARG A 185 -2.62 18.09 -5.89
CA ARG A 185 -2.54 18.93 -7.09
C ARG A 185 -3.68 18.68 -8.08
N ARG A 186 -4.17 17.43 -8.15
CA ARG A 186 -5.34 17.05 -8.96
C ARG A 186 -6.66 17.37 -8.26
N ALA A 187 -6.68 17.41 -6.92
CA ALA A 187 -7.83 17.83 -6.14
C ALA A 187 -8.22 19.30 -6.42
N THR A 188 -7.28 20.15 -6.87
CA THR A 188 -7.57 21.52 -7.32
C THR A 188 -8.62 21.58 -8.43
N ASN A 189 -8.65 20.59 -9.34
CA ASN A 189 -9.68 20.53 -10.39
C ASN A 189 -11.05 20.21 -9.79
N VAL A 190 -11.11 19.37 -8.75
CA VAL A 190 -12.34 19.06 -8.01
C VAL A 190 -12.82 20.28 -7.23
N LEU A 191 -11.91 21.05 -6.62
CA LEU A 191 -12.23 22.32 -5.97
C LEU A 191 -12.84 23.33 -6.97
N ARG A 192 -12.22 23.49 -8.15
CA ARG A 192 -12.75 24.35 -9.22
C ARG A 192 -14.11 23.90 -9.70
N ALA A 193 -14.29 22.61 -9.95
CA ALA A 193 -15.57 22.04 -10.35
C ALA A 193 -16.64 22.25 -9.26
N GLY A 194 -16.30 22.00 -7.99
CA GLY A 194 -17.19 22.24 -6.86
C GLY A 194 -17.59 23.72 -6.74
N ALA A 195 -16.65 24.65 -6.93
CA ALA A 195 -16.94 26.08 -6.92
C ALA A 195 -17.86 26.51 -8.07
N LEU A 196 -17.70 25.93 -9.27
CA LEU A 196 -18.60 26.18 -10.40
C LEU A 196 -20.01 25.63 -10.12
N LEU A 197 -20.11 24.43 -9.56
CA LEU A 197 -21.38 23.80 -9.23
C LEU A 197 -22.09 24.49 -8.06
N ALA A 198 -21.36 25.01 -7.08
CA ALA A 198 -21.93 25.73 -5.94
C ALA A 198 -22.71 26.99 -6.37
N ARG A 199 -22.38 27.58 -7.53
CA ARG A 199 -23.14 28.72 -8.09
C ARG A 199 -24.55 28.33 -8.52
N GLN A 200 -24.75 27.09 -8.96
CA GLN A 200 -26.04 26.57 -9.42
C GLN A 200 -26.75 25.75 -8.33
N HIS A 201 -26.00 25.25 -7.34
CA HIS A 201 -26.48 24.43 -6.23
C HIS A 201 -25.99 25.00 -4.89
N PRO A 202 -26.69 25.99 -4.30
CA PRO A 202 -26.26 26.68 -3.09
C PRO A 202 -26.10 25.77 -1.86
N GLY A 203 -26.76 24.61 -1.88
CA GLY A 203 -26.68 23.58 -0.85
C GLY A 203 -25.51 22.60 -1.00
N LEU A 204 -24.71 22.70 -2.07
CA LEU A 204 -23.63 21.76 -2.35
C LEU A 204 -22.44 22.03 -1.43
N ARG A 205 -22.00 21.02 -0.68
CA ARG A 205 -20.80 21.08 0.16
C ARG A 205 -19.71 20.20 -0.44
N LEU A 206 -18.48 20.69 -0.48
CA LEU A 206 -17.31 19.90 -0.88
C LEU A 206 -16.44 19.64 0.35
N ARG A 207 -16.20 18.36 0.67
CA ARG A 207 -15.29 17.93 1.74
C ARG A 207 -14.10 17.22 1.13
N VAL A 208 -12.90 17.79 1.32
CA VAL A 208 -11.64 17.14 0.94
C VAL A 208 -11.16 16.30 2.12
N ILE A 209 -10.96 15.02 1.90
CA ILE A 209 -10.59 14.03 2.91
C ILE A 209 -9.25 13.42 2.50
N GLY A 210 -8.21 13.62 3.28
CA GLY A 210 -6.88 13.18 2.88
C GLY A 210 -5.89 13.24 4.02
N SER A 211 -4.73 12.63 3.80
CA SER A 211 -3.53 12.83 4.62
C SER A 211 -2.97 14.24 4.36
N ALA A 212 -3.77 15.26 4.63
CA ALA A 212 -3.39 16.67 4.58
C ALA A 212 -3.53 17.34 5.95
N ALA A 213 -3.76 16.57 7.01
CA ALA A 213 -3.73 17.07 8.37
C ALA A 213 -2.33 16.85 8.95
N GLY A 214 -1.38 17.67 8.52
CA GLY A 214 -0.56 18.32 9.53
C GLY A 214 -1.45 19.39 10.15
N ASP A 215 -2.13 19.06 11.24
CA ASP A 215 -2.47 20.11 12.21
C ASP A 215 -1.18 20.37 13.01
N PRO A 216 -0.77 21.63 13.22
CA PRO A 216 0.23 21.99 14.22
C PRO A 216 -0.20 21.61 15.64
#